data_AF-A0A9P0Z4W1-F1
#
_entry.id   AF-A0A9P0Z4W1-F1
#
_cell.length_a   1.000
_cell.length_b   1.000
_cell.length_c   1.000
_cell.angle_alpha   90.00
_cell.angle_beta   90.00
_cell.angle_gamma   90.00
#
_symmetry.space_group_name_H-M   'P 1'
#
loop_
_entity.id
_entity.type
_entity.pdbx_description
1 polymer ?
#
loop_
_entity_poly.entity_id
_entity_poly.type
_entity_poly.pdbx_seq_one_letter_code
_entity_poly.pdbx_strand_id
1 'polypeptide(L)'
;MKYTWKESAKVWVKRQQRSCIGRIHNIPPGSGECWYLRILLNKAKGCQSFEDVRTVDGVVYPTYKDACHALGIIDDDQEFVEALEEVNKWGTASYLRTLFATFLLIKNLHSPLHVWTNCWKLLADDFLHGPGNPNITYIVSESEAQDKALQRIEEILKRNGRTLADFEGMPVVEHIDDGRVVDALVREEMQY
;
A
#
# COMPACT_ATOMS: atom_id res chain seq x y z
N MET A 1 5.18 40.34 5.17
CA MET A 1 4.43 41.59 5.44
C MET A 1 4.61 42.03 6.90
N LYS A 2 5.21 43.20 7.17
CA LYS A 2 5.54 43.69 8.53
C LYS A 2 4.46 44.56 9.21
N TYR A 3 3.50 45.08 8.43
CA TYR A 3 2.44 45.98 8.92
C TYR A 3 1.04 45.47 8.53
N THR A 4 0.01 45.96 9.21
CA THR A 4 -1.41 45.73 8.92
C THR A 4 -2.15 47.05 9.00
N TRP A 5 -3.06 47.29 8.05
CA TRP A 5 -3.89 48.48 8.04
C TRP A 5 -4.99 48.36 9.09
N LYS A 6 -5.09 49.33 10.01
CA LYS A 6 -6.21 49.47 10.92
C LYS A 6 -7.20 50.47 10.34
N GLU A 7 -8.31 49.99 9.81
CA GLU A 7 -9.30 50.81 9.12
C GLU A 7 -9.96 51.85 10.04
N SER A 8 -10.31 51.48 11.28
CA SER A 8 -10.94 52.38 12.26
C SER A 8 -10.08 53.58 12.66
N ALA A 9 -8.76 53.41 12.64
CA ALA A 9 -7.80 54.46 12.98
C ALA A 9 -7.09 55.04 11.75
N LYS A 10 -7.37 54.51 10.54
CA LYS A 10 -6.70 54.82 9.27
C LYS A 10 -5.17 54.92 9.39
N VAL A 11 -4.56 53.96 10.09
CA VAL A 11 -3.10 53.90 10.28
C VAL A 11 -2.54 52.52 9.99
N TRP A 12 -1.29 52.49 9.52
CA TRP A 12 -0.49 51.28 9.45
C TRP A 12 0.07 50.96 10.83
N VAL A 13 -0.33 49.83 11.40
CA VAL A 13 0.23 49.35 12.67
C VAL A 13 1.15 48.16 12.43
N LYS A 14 2.24 48.08 13.19
CA LYS A 14 3.15 46.92 13.14
C LYS A 14 2.32 45.68 13.44
N ARG A 15 2.41 44.67 12.56
CA ARG A 15 1.63 43.44 12.70
C ARG A 15 2.00 42.80 14.03
N GLN A 16 1.02 42.57 14.89
CA GLN A 16 1.27 41.87 16.14
C GLN A 16 1.60 40.41 15.81
N GLN A 17 2.85 40.02 16.04
CA GLN A 17 3.28 38.63 16.00
C GLN A 17 2.88 37.99 17.32
N ARG A 18 1.67 37.44 17.34
CA ARG A 18 1.18 36.62 18.45
C ARG A 18 1.43 35.16 18.10
N SER A 19 1.61 34.31 19.10
CA SER A 19 1.58 32.85 18.88
C SER A 19 0.23 32.49 18.26
N CYS A 20 0.24 32.11 16.99
CA CYS A 20 -0.94 31.62 16.30
C CYS A 20 -0.90 30.09 16.27
N ILE A 21 -2.02 29.46 16.63
CA ILE A 21 -2.21 28.03 16.42
C ILE A 21 -2.73 27.86 15.00
N GLY A 22 -1.87 27.40 14.10
CA GLY A 22 -2.29 26.97 12.77
C GLY A 22 -3.12 25.70 12.87
N ARG A 23 -4.15 25.56 12.03
CA ARG A 23 -4.89 24.31 11.88
C ARG A 23 -4.44 23.63 10.58
N ILE A 24 -4.10 22.36 10.67
CA ILE A 24 -3.82 21.52 9.50
C ILE A 24 -5.11 20.77 9.17
N HIS A 25 -5.49 20.74 7.89
CA HIS A 25 -6.68 20.00 7.46
C HIS A 25 -6.54 18.50 7.76
N ASN A 26 -7.69 17.85 8.01
CA ASN A 26 -7.71 16.40 8.14
C ASN A 26 -7.47 15.79 6.75
N ILE A 27 -6.46 14.94 6.64
CA ILE A 27 -6.14 14.19 5.42
C ILE A 27 -6.20 12.71 5.82
N PRO A 28 -6.98 11.86 5.12
CA PRO A 28 -7.08 10.45 5.45
C PRO A 28 -5.80 9.69 5.09
N PRO A 29 -5.48 8.57 5.78
CA PRO A 29 -4.29 7.76 5.51
C PRO A 29 -4.14 7.26 4.06
N GLY A 30 -5.24 7.03 3.35
CA GLY A 30 -5.23 6.61 1.94
C GLY A 30 -4.89 7.71 0.93
N SER A 31 -4.52 8.92 1.37
CA SER A 31 -4.15 10.04 0.47
C SER A 31 -2.66 10.09 0.10
N GLY A 32 -1.91 9.00 0.30
CA GLY A 32 -0.51 8.86 -0.10
C GLY A 32 0.39 9.98 0.45
N GLU A 33 1.21 10.57 -0.42
CA GLU A 33 2.19 11.62 -0.09
C GLU A 33 1.61 12.84 0.67
N CYS A 34 0.35 13.20 0.43
CA CYS A 34 -0.29 14.29 1.19
C CYS A 34 -0.48 13.94 2.68
N TRP A 35 -0.73 12.67 2.99
CA TRP A 35 -0.87 12.21 4.37
C TRP A 35 0.48 12.18 5.08
N TYR A 36 1.53 11.67 4.42
CA TYR A 36 2.90 11.67 4.97
C TYR A 36 3.42 13.09 5.20
N LEU A 37 3.18 14.02 4.25
CA LEU A 37 3.50 15.43 4.44
C LEU A 37 2.81 16.01 5.69
N ARG A 38 1.52 15.73 5.87
CA ARG A 38 0.76 16.18 7.06
C ARG A 38 1.39 15.66 8.35
N ILE A 39 1.83 14.41 8.37
CA ILE A 39 2.52 13.81 9.52
C ILE A 39 3.82 14.56 9.81
N LEU A 40 4.66 14.73 8.78
CA LEU A 40 5.94 15.44 8.92
C LEU A 40 5.75 16.85 9.43
N LEU A 41 4.76 17.59 8.93
CA LEU A 41 4.45 18.95 9.40
C LEU A 41 4.09 19.04 10.89
N ASN A 42 3.64 17.94 11.52
CA ASN A 42 3.41 17.89 12.97
C ASN A 42 4.70 17.69 13.79
N LYS A 43 5.77 17.20 13.17
CA LYS A 43 7.06 16.89 13.82
C LYS A 43 8.15 17.90 13.48
N ALA A 44 8.18 18.34 12.23
CA ALA A 44 9.21 19.19 11.67
C ALA A 44 9.07 20.63 12.20
N LYS A 45 10.16 21.16 12.74
CA LYS A 45 10.21 22.51 13.34
C LYS A 45 11.15 23.39 12.54
N GLY A 46 10.69 24.59 12.19
CA GLY A 46 11.54 25.61 11.57
C GLY A 46 11.88 25.35 10.10
N CYS A 47 11.23 24.41 9.43
CA CYS A 47 11.36 24.19 7.99
C CYS A 47 11.02 25.47 7.22
N GLN A 48 11.86 25.83 6.26
CA GLN A 48 11.71 26.99 5.38
C GLN A 48 11.39 26.57 3.93
N SER A 49 11.57 25.30 3.61
CA SER A 49 11.28 24.71 2.31
C SER A 49 10.58 23.34 2.46
N PHE A 50 9.99 22.83 1.36
CA PHE A 50 9.49 21.45 1.32
C PHE A 50 10.62 20.42 1.42
N GLU A 51 11.82 20.78 0.98
CA GLU A 51 13.00 19.94 1.12
C GLU A 51 13.36 19.76 2.59
N ASP A 52 13.32 20.84 3.37
CA ASP A 52 13.58 20.81 4.81
C ASP A 52 12.59 19.90 5.56
N VAL A 53 11.35 19.77 5.05
CA VAL A 53 10.32 18.90 5.65
C VAL A 53 10.66 17.42 5.50
N ARG A 54 11.31 17.05 4.38
CA ARG A 54 11.76 15.68 4.09
C ARG A 54 13.23 15.45 4.44
N THR A 55 13.86 16.36 5.19
CA THR A 55 15.23 16.19 5.68
C THR A 55 15.22 15.62 7.09
N VAL A 56 15.83 14.45 7.26
CA VAL A 56 15.97 13.77 8.56
C VAL A 56 17.45 13.57 8.83
N ASP A 57 17.93 14.02 9.98
CA ASP A 57 19.34 13.95 10.40
C ASP A 57 20.34 14.44 9.33
N GLY A 58 19.95 15.48 8.58
CA GLY A 58 20.78 16.09 7.52
C GLY A 58 20.74 15.39 6.17
N VAL A 59 19.95 14.32 6.02
CA VAL A 59 19.75 13.61 4.76
C VAL A 59 18.40 13.99 4.16
N VAL A 60 18.40 14.42 2.90
CA VAL A 60 17.19 14.75 2.14
C VAL A 60 16.63 13.47 1.52
N TYR A 61 15.39 13.11 1.86
CA TYR A 61 14.76 11.92 1.33
C TYR A 61 13.98 12.19 0.03
N PRO A 62 13.84 11.21 -0.87
CA PRO A 62 13.11 11.40 -2.13
C PRO A 62 11.63 11.72 -1.92
N THR A 63 10.97 11.00 -1.02
CA THR A 63 9.53 11.14 -0.73
C THR A 63 9.26 11.52 0.73
N TYR A 64 8.05 12.02 1.02
CA TYR A 64 7.63 12.27 2.40
C TYR A 64 7.45 10.95 3.17
N LYS A 65 7.01 9.89 2.50
CA LYS A 65 6.96 8.54 3.07
C LYS A 65 8.33 8.07 3.56
N ASP A 66 9.37 8.21 2.75
CA ASP A 66 10.73 7.80 3.12
C ASP A 66 11.25 8.59 4.33
N ALA A 67 10.97 9.90 4.40
CA ALA A 67 11.30 10.71 5.56
C ALA A 67 10.52 10.30 6.82
N CYS A 68 9.23 9.95 6.68
CA CYS A 68 8.44 9.38 7.78
C CYS A 68 9.04 8.06 8.29
N HIS A 69 9.50 7.20 7.38
CA HIS A 69 10.15 5.92 7.71
C HIS A 69 11.48 6.15 8.44
N ALA A 70 12.32 7.06 7.94
CA ALA A 70 13.58 7.42 8.58
C ALA A 70 13.41 8.00 10.00
N LEU A 71 12.31 8.72 10.25
CA LEU A 71 11.94 9.21 11.58
C LEU A 71 11.30 8.14 12.49
N GLY A 72 11.05 6.93 11.98
CA GLY A 72 10.34 5.87 12.70
C GLY A 72 8.89 6.24 13.04
N ILE A 73 8.24 7.05 12.19
CA ILE A 73 6.84 7.46 12.40
C ILE A 73 5.86 6.44 11.81
N ILE A 74 6.27 5.80 10.73
CA ILE A 74 5.57 4.69 10.13
C ILE A 74 6.40 3.44 10.39
N ASP A 75 5.78 2.42 10.96
CA ASP A 75 6.36 1.08 11.01
C ASP A 75 6.37 0.52 9.58
N ASP A 76 7.33 -0.35 9.32
CA ASP A 76 7.27 -1.19 8.13
C ASP A 76 6.00 -2.06 8.20
N ASP A 77 5.46 -2.47 7.05
CA ASP A 77 4.34 -3.42 7.01
C ASP A 77 4.81 -4.84 7.44
N GLN A 78 5.86 -4.95 8.27
CA GLN A 78 6.47 -6.18 8.75
C GLN A 78 5.49 -7.00 9.59
N GLU A 79 4.59 -6.37 10.34
CA GLU A 79 3.54 -7.08 11.07
C GLU A 79 2.68 -7.97 10.15
N PHE A 80 2.48 -7.55 8.89
CA PHE A 80 1.73 -8.32 7.91
C PHE A 80 2.55 -9.45 7.31
N VAL A 81 3.87 -9.24 7.15
CA VAL A 81 4.83 -10.29 6.75
C VAL A 81 4.86 -11.38 7.81
N GLU A 82 5.06 -11.02 9.08
CA GLU A 82 5.08 -11.94 10.22
C GLU A 82 3.75 -12.69 10.36
N ALA A 83 2.62 -12.01 10.16
CA ALA A 83 1.30 -12.64 10.18
C ALA A 83 1.13 -13.69 9.07
N LEU A 84 1.61 -13.40 7.85
CA LEU A 84 1.57 -14.37 6.75
C LEU A 84 2.50 -15.56 7.01
N GLU A 85 3.69 -15.32 7.55
CA GLU A 85 4.63 -16.38 7.93
C GLU A 85 4.07 -17.28 9.05
N GLU A 86 3.41 -16.69 10.05
CA GLU A 86 2.76 -17.44 11.13
C GLU A 86 1.62 -18.31 10.59
N VAL A 87 0.77 -17.74 9.72
CA VAL A 87 -0.33 -18.49 9.10
C VAL A 87 0.20 -19.58 8.18
N ASN A 88 1.32 -19.38 7.50
CA ASN A 88 1.93 -20.39 6.63
C ASN A 88 2.31 -21.67 7.38
N LYS A 89 2.52 -21.63 8.69
CA LYS A 89 2.84 -22.81 9.50
C LYS A 89 1.71 -23.85 9.53
N TRP A 90 0.46 -23.43 9.27
CA TRP A 90 -0.73 -24.30 9.36
C TRP A 90 -1.75 -24.10 8.23
N GLY A 91 -1.67 -22.99 7.49
CA GLY A 91 -2.58 -22.62 6.41
C GLY A 91 -2.06 -23.04 5.03
N THR A 92 -2.94 -22.95 4.03
CA THR A 92 -2.57 -23.21 2.62
C THR A 92 -2.21 -21.90 1.90
N ALA A 93 -1.46 -22.01 0.79
CA ALA A 93 -1.17 -20.87 -0.10
C ALA A 93 -2.45 -20.13 -0.56
N SER A 94 -3.53 -20.87 -0.82
CA SER A 94 -4.84 -20.30 -1.17
C SER A 94 -5.44 -19.45 -0.03
N TYR A 95 -5.30 -19.92 1.21
CA TYR A 95 -5.72 -19.17 2.38
C TYR A 95 -4.86 -17.91 2.59
N LEU A 96 -3.53 -18.03 2.42
CA LEU A 96 -2.61 -16.89 2.49
C LEU A 96 -2.93 -15.82 1.44
N ARG A 97 -3.25 -16.19 0.20
CA ARG A 97 -3.71 -15.24 -0.84
C ARG A 97 -4.99 -14.52 -0.43
N THR A 98 -5.92 -15.22 0.22
CA THR A 98 -7.17 -14.63 0.73
C THR A 98 -6.89 -13.65 1.88
N LEU A 99 -5.99 -14.02 2.80
CA LEU A 99 -5.57 -13.15 3.89
C LEU A 99 -4.86 -11.89 3.39
N PHE A 100 -3.94 -12.04 2.43
CA PHE A 100 -3.26 -10.90 1.81
C PHE A 100 -4.24 -9.97 1.09
N ALA A 101 -5.19 -10.51 0.30
CA ALA A 101 -6.25 -9.71 -0.29
C ALA A 101 -7.11 -8.99 0.76
N THR A 102 -7.35 -9.64 1.91
CA THR A 102 -8.07 -9.03 3.04
C THR A 102 -7.28 -7.88 3.66
N PHE A 103 -5.95 -8.02 3.78
CA PHE A 103 -5.08 -6.92 4.19
C PHE A 103 -5.17 -5.76 3.21
N LEU A 104 -5.10 -6.00 1.90
CA LEU A 104 -5.27 -4.95 0.90
C LEU A 104 -6.64 -4.23 1.00
N LEU A 105 -7.73 -4.96 1.24
CA LEU A 105 -9.08 -4.39 1.25
C LEU A 105 -9.40 -3.62 2.53
N ILE A 106 -8.99 -4.15 3.69
CA ILE A 106 -9.45 -3.67 5.01
C ILE A 106 -8.35 -2.91 5.74
N LYS A 107 -7.09 -3.27 5.52
CA LYS A 107 -5.94 -2.70 6.24
C LYS A 107 -5.25 -1.67 5.34
N ASN A 108 -4.86 -0.54 5.93
CA ASN A 108 -4.14 0.49 5.20
C ASN A 108 -2.65 0.11 5.15
N LEU A 109 -2.32 -0.90 4.36
CA LEU A 109 -0.93 -1.27 4.06
C LEU A 109 -0.20 -0.05 3.52
N HIS A 110 0.87 0.37 4.19
CA HIS A 110 1.64 1.54 3.77
C HIS A 110 2.46 1.21 2.52
N SER A 111 2.89 -0.04 2.37
CA SER A 111 3.72 -0.59 1.31
C SER A 111 3.28 -2.02 0.93
N PRO A 112 2.16 -2.18 0.20
CA PRO A 112 1.71 -3.48 -0.30
C PRO A 112 2.79 -4.29 -1.03
N LEU A 113 3.60 -3.59 -1.84
CA LEU A 113 4.73 -4.19 -2.57
C LEU A 113 5.78 -4.79 -1.64
N HIS A 114 6.04 -4.19 -0.47
CA HIS A 114 6.98 -4.74 0.49
C HIS A 114 6.50 -6.09 1.02
N VAL A 115 5.23 -6.19 1.43
CA VAL A 115 4.65 -7.46 1.90
C VAL A 115 4.65 -8.50 0.77
N TRP A 116 4.26 -8.12 -0.45
CA TRP A 116 4.31 -9.00 -1.61
C TRP A 116 5.73 -9.54 -1.87
N THR A 117 6.73 -8.65 -1.91
CA THR A 117 8.12 -9.02 -2.24
C THR A 117 8.69 -10.04 -1.24
N ASN A 118 8.34 -9.91 0.04
CA ASN A 118 8.79 -10.84 1.08
C ASN A 118 8.01 -12.16 1.10
N CYS A 119 6.71 -12.14 0.80
CA CYS A 119 5.84 -13.29 1.03
C CYS A 119 5.40 -14.05 -0.24
N TRP A 120 5.64 -13.53 -1.47
CA TRP A 120 5.04 -14.11 -2.68
C TRP A 120 5.28 -15.62 -2.85
N LYS A 121 6.43 -16.14 -2.39
CA LYS A 121 6.74 -17.58 -2.42
C LYS A 121 5.75 -18.39 -1.58
N LEU A 122 5.37 -17.89 -0.41
CA LEU A 122 4.36 -18.50 0.45
C LEU A 122 2.98 -18.44 -0.22
N LEU A 123 2.69 -17.32 -0.87
CA LEU A 123 1.44 -17.10 -1.59
C LEU A 123 1.37 -17.88 -2.91
N ALA A 124 2.48 -18.40 -3.43
CA ALA A 124 2.56 -19.15 -4.69
C ALA A 124 3.04 -20.59 -4.48
N ASP A 125 3.11 -21.07 -3.24
CA ASP A 125 3.70 -22.37 -2.87
C ASP A 125 3.06 -23.55 -3.63
N ASP A 126 1.73 -23.54 -3.76
CA ASP A 126 0.97 -24.54 -4.53
C ASP A 126 1.22 -24.46 -6.04
N PHE A 127 1.60 -23.30 -6.57
CA PHE A 127 2.01 -23.13 -7.97
C PHE A 127 3.48 -23.42 -8.21
N LEU A 128 4.31 -23.47 -7.17
CA LEU A 128 5.72 -23.85 -7.27
C LEU A 128 5.88 -25.37 -7.19
N HIS A 129 5.12 -26.03 -6.32
CA HIS A 129 5.29 -27.46 -6.04
C HIS A 129 4.29 -28.37 -6.77
N GLY A 130 3.32 -27.79 -7.48
CA GLY A 130 2.33 -28.54 -8.27
C GLY A 130 1.40 -29.39 -7.39
N PRO A 131 0.42 -30.10 -7.98
CA PRO A 131 -0.32 -31.12 -7.23
C PRO A 131 0.72 -32.16 -6.79
N GLY A 132 0.78 -32.46 -5.49
CA GLY A 132 1.81 -33.29 -4.81
C GLY A 132 1.93 -34.75 -5.28
N ASN A 133 2.03 -34.96 -6.59
CA ASN A 133 2.28 -36.21 -7.24
C ASN A 133 3.81 -36.34 -7.38
N PRO A 134 4.46 -37.22 -6.58
CA PRO A 134 5.92 -37.37 -6.59
C PRO A 134 6.48 -37.91 -7.92
N ASN A 135 5.62 -38.31 -8.87
CA ASN A 135 6.02 -38.83 -10.18
C ASN A 135 6.02 -37.80 -11.31
N ILE A 136 5.61 -36.55 -11.04
CA ILE A 136 5.59 -35.49 -12.06
C ILE A 136 6.55 -34.40 -11.60
N THR A 137 7.66 -34.22 -12.33
CA THR A 137 8.53 -33.05 -12.16
C THR A 137 7.79 -31.83 -12.70
N TYR A 138 7.08 -31.15 -11.83
CA TYR A 138 6.39 -29.91 -12.15
C TYR A 138 7.41 -28.76 -12.13
N ILE A 139 7.87 -28.36 -13.32
CA ILE A 139 8.81 -27.25 -13.48
C ILE A 139 7.99 -26.05 -13.95
N VAL A 140 7.68 -25.15 -13.02
CA VAL A 140 7.09 -23.84 -13.31
C VAL A 140 8.11 -22.77 -13.00
N SER A 141 8.19 -21.76 -13.86
CA SER A 141 9.08 -20.62 -13.63
C SER A 141 8.57 -19.77 -12.45
N GLU A 142 9.48 -19.15 -11.69
CA GLU A 142 9.08 -18.25 -10.60
C GLU A 142 8.14 -17.13 -11.08
N SER A 143 8.36 -16.62 -12.30
CA SER A 143 7.50 -15.61 -12.94
C SER A 143 6.08 -16.13 -13.14
N GLU A 144 5.92 -17.32 -13.70
CA GLU A 144 4.60 -17.90 -13.96
C GLU A 144 3.85 -18.22 -12.64
N ALA A 145 4.58 -18.64 -11.60
CA ALA A 145 3.99 -18.85 -10.27
C ALA A 145 3.52 -17.52 -9.64
N GLN A 146 4.31 -16.45 -9.76
CA GLN A 146 3.92 -15.11 -9.35
C GLN A 146 2.68 -14.63 -10.09
N ASP A 147 2.64 -14.78 -11.41
CA ASP A 147 1.50 -14.35 -12.23
C ASP A 147 0.22 -15.08 -11.84
N LYS A 148 0.27 -16.41 -11.63
CA LYS A 148 -0.87 -17.21 -11.16
C LYS A 148 -1.35 -16.76 -9.77
N ALA A 149 -0.43 -16.47 -8.86
CA ALA A 149 -0.78 -15.97 -7.53
C ALA A 149 -1.43 -14.58 -7.60
N LEU A 150 -0.87 -13.66 -8.39
CA LEU A 150 -1.42 -12.33 -8.60
C LEU A 150 -2.80 -12.38 -9.28
N GLN A 151 -3.00 -13.23 -10.29
CA GLN A 151 -4.32 -13.43 -10.91
C GLN A 151 -5.34 -13.87 -9.87
N ARG A 152 -4.97 -14.80 -8.99
CA ARG A 152 -5.90 -15.29 -7.96
C ARG A 152 -6.24 -14.23 -6.93
N ILE A 153 -5.29 -13.36 -6.58
CA ILE A 153 -5.51 -12.20 -5.71
C ILE A 153 -6.40 -11.17 -6.41
N GLU A 154 -6.12 -10.85 -7.68
CA GLU A 154 -6.91 -9.95 -8.52
C GLU A 154 -8.39 -10.37 -8.58
N GLU A 155 -8.67 -11.66 -8.75
CA GLU A 155 -10.04 -12.19 -8.70
C GLU A 155 -10.74 -11.92 -7.37
N ILE A 156 -10.02 -12.03 -6.24
CA ILE A 156 -10.57 -11.77 -4.90
C ILE A 156 -10.85 -10.27 -4.73
N LEU A 157 -9.95 -9.41 -5.20
CA LEU A 157 -10.12 -7.95 -5.15
C LEU A 157 -11.29 -7.51 -6.05
N LYS A 158 -11.40 -8.05 -7.27
CA LYS A 158 -12.48 -7.71 -8.21
C LYS A 158 -13.86 -8.02 -7.64
N ARG A 159 -14.02 -9.14 -6.92
CA ARG A 159 -15.26 -9.47 -6.19
C ARG A 159 -15.64 -8.42 -5.14
N ASN A 160 -14.68 -7.63 -4.68
CA ASN A 160 -14.85 -6.54 -3.72
C ASN A 160 -14.79 -5.14 -4.37
N GLY A 161 -14.86 -5.06 -5.71
CA GLY A 161 -14.88 -3.79 -6.45
C GLY A 161 -13.54 -3.04 -6.47
N ARG A 162 -12.42 -3.75 -6.25
CA ARG A 162 -11.05 -3.20 -6.27
C ARG A 162 -10.18 -4.01 -7.22
N THR A 163 -9.02 -3.48 -7.58
CA THR A 163 -8.02 -4.15 -8.44
C THR A 163 -6.62 -3.99 -7.84
N LEU A 164 -5.66 -4.82 -8.24
CA LEU A 164 -4.25 -4.66 -7.86
C LEU A 164 -3.70 -3.29 -8.28
N ALA A 165 -4.20 -2.72 -9.38
CA ALA A 165 -3.82 -1.39 -9.85
C ALA A 165 -4.23 -0.25 -8.89
N ASP A 166 -5.17 -0.49 -7.96
CA ASP A 166 -5.55 0.48 -6.94
C ASP A 166 -4.51 0.60 -5.80
N PHE A 167 -3.51 -0.29 -5.78
CA PHE A 167 -2.50 -0.36 -4.73
C PHE A 167 -1.14 0.03 -5.29
N GLU A 168 -0.56 1.10 -4.75
CA GLU A 168 0.68 1.68 -5.25
C GLU A 168 1.84 0.66 -5.24
N GLY A 169 2.48 0.49 -6.39
CA GLY A 169 3.63 -0.39 -6.58
C GLY A 169 3.30 -1.88 -6.74
N MET A 170 2.04 -2.31 -6.63
CA MET A 170 1.69 -3.72 -6.85
C MET A 170 1.88 -4.13 -8.32
N PRO A 171 2.43 -5.32 -8.59
CA PRO A 171 2.51 -5.83 -9.96
C PRO A 171 1.09 -6.08 -10.51
N VAL A 172 0.86 -5.65 -11.75
CA VAL A 172 -0.40 -5.86 -12.45
C VAL A 172 -0.18 -6.99 -13.45
N VAL A 173 -1.04 -8.00 -13.43
CA VAL A 173 -0.99 -9.06 -14.43
C VAL A 173 -1.63 -8.54 -15.71
N GLU A 174 -0.87 -8.47 -16.80
CA GLU A 174 -1.46 -8.28 -18.12
C GLU A 174 -2.39 -9.45 -18.40
N HIS A 175 -3.66 -9.16 -18.69
CA HIS A 175 -4.62 -10.18 -19.07
C HIS A 175 -4.14 -10.86 -20.37
N ILE A 176 -3.47 -11.99 -20.25
CA ILE A 176 -3.39 -12.96 -21.34
C ILE A 176 -4.77 -13.60 -21.38
N ASP A 177 -5.58 -13.15 -22.34
CA ASP A 177 -6.86 -13.74 -22.70
C ASP A 177 -6.61 -15.14 -23.29
N ASP A 178 -6.28 -16.09 -22.42
CA ASP A 178 -6.17 -17.48 -22.79
C ASP A 178 -7.60 -18.03 -22.77
N GLY A 179 -8.28 -17.90 -23.93
CA GLY A 179 -9.71 -18.10 -24.20
C GLY A 179 -10.36 -19.39 -23.69
N ARG A 180 -10.31 -19.59 -22.38
CA ARG A 180 -10.90 -20.68 -21.59
C ARG A 180 -11.81 -20.10 -20.51
N VAL A 181 -12.56 -19.06 -20.86
CA VAL A 181 -13.84 -18.80 -20.19
C VAL A 181 -14.88 -19.70 -20.85
N VAL A 182 -14.76 -21.00 -20.60
CA VAL A 182 -15.91 -21.90 -20.69
C VAL A 182 -16.53 -21.91 -19.29
N ASP A 183 -17.49 -20.99 -19.14
CA ASP A 183 -18.77 -21.30 -18.53
C ASP A 183 -18.80 -21.77 -17.08
N ALA A 184 -18.56 -20.81 -16.18
CA ALA A 184 -19.26 -20.83 -14.89
C ALA A 184 -20.75 -20.52 -15.07
N LEU A 185 -21.12 -19.62 -16.00
CA LEU A 185 -22.51 -19.24 -16.27
C LEU A 185 -23.32 -20.32 -17.01
N VAL A 186 -22.80 -21.00 -18.05
CA VAL A 186 -23.57 -22.10 -18.70
C VAL A 186 -23.65 -23.34 -17.82
N ARG A 187 -22.77 -23.52 -16.83
CA ARG A 187 -22.93 -24.58 -15.82
C ARG A 187 -24.10 -24.36 -14.87
N GLU A 188 -24.46 -23.11 -14.57
CA GLU A 188 -25.64 -22.79 -13.75
C GLU A 188 -26.95 -22.91 -14.55
N GLU A 189 -26.93 -22.64 -15.85
CA GLU A 189 -28.11 -22.77 -16.74
C GLU A 189 -28.48 -24.23 -17.06
N MET A 190 -27.57 -25.20 -16.86
CA MET A 190 -27.84 -26.63 -17.06
C MET A 190 -28.40 -27.35 -15.83
N GLN A 191 -28.70 -26.60 -14.75
CA GLN A 191 -29.33 -27.12 -13.52
C GLN A 191 -30.81 -26.75 -13.35
N TYR A 192 -31.46 -26.20 -14.39
CA TYR A 192 -32.91 -25.96 -14.42
C TYR A 192 -33.62 -26.82 -15.46
#